data_AF-A0A961IIZ1-F1
#
_entry.id   AF-A0A961IIZ1-F1
#
_cell.length_a   1.000
_cell.length_b   1.000
_cell.length_c   1.000
_cell.angle_alpha   90.00
_cell.angle_beta   90.00
_cell.angle_gamma   90.00
#
_symmetry.space_group_name_H-M   'P 1'
#
loop_
_entity.id
_entity.type
_entity.pdbx_description
1 polymer ?
#
loop_
_entity_poly.entity_id
_entity_poly.type
_entity_poly.pdbx_seq_one_letter_code
_entity_poly.pdbx_strand_id
1 'polypeptide(L)'
;HDLKQTGHAIEVRLYAEDPMRGFLPATGKIHKFAPSTRPGVRVDAGITDGSEISIYYDPMIAKIIVHHPGDRSAAVDLMRQALHDTVLFGPANNLDFLRDVLAHKEFRAGRFTTHFIAEHFPTYRGAQVTPDLREIARLSAGLVFFHGGSRLHEEDRRKQERQAVAAGGGDLAPWFDLEGFELWSD
;
A
#
# COMPACT_ATOMS: atom_id res chain seq x y z
N HIS A 1 -5.15 -3.84 39.36
CA HIS A 1 -5.52 -3.34 38.02
C HIS A 1 -6.51 -4.31 37.40
N ASP A 2 -7.64 -3.81 36.91
CA ASP A 2 -8.71 -4.62 36.33
C ASP A 2 -8.58 -4.61 34.80
N LEU A 3 -8.50 -5.78 34.17
CA LEU A 3 -8.37 -5.92 32.71
C LEU A 3 -9.76 -6.05 32.10
N LYS A 4 -10.11 -5.15 31.17
CA LYS A 4 -11.41 -5.15 30.48
C LYS A 4 -11.21 -5.32 28.98
N GLN A 5 -12.04 -6.17 28.37
CA GLN A 5 -12.10 -6.30 26.92
C GLN A 5 -12.90 -5.13 26.35
N THR A 6 -12.30 -4.37 25.44
CA THR A 6 -12.92 -3.21 24.80
C THR A 6 -12.86 -3.33 23.28
N GLY A 7 -14.04 -3.29 22.65
CA GLY A 7 -14.17 -3.35 21.19
C GLY A 7 -13.67 -4.66 20.58
N HIS A 8 -13.31 -4.59 19.31
CA HIS A 8 -12.90 -5.72 18.48
C HIS A 8 -11.69 -5.34 17.62
N ALA A 9 -10.73 -6.25 17.49
CA ALA A 9 -9.58 -6.08 16.61
C ALA A 9 -9.47 -7.22 15.60
N ILE A 10 -8.96 -6.92 14.41
CA ILE A 10 -8.65 -7.88 13.36
C ILE A 10 -7.26 -7.56 12.83
N GLU A 11 -6.40 -8.58 12.72
CA GLU A 11 -5.12 -8.52 12.03
C GLU A 11 -5.22 -9.30 10.73
N VAL A 12 -4.62 -8.77 9.66
CA VAL A 12 -4.29 -9.52 8.45
C VAL A 12 -2.80 -9.38 8.15
N ARG A 13 -2.23 -10.44 7.57
CA ARG A 13 -0.84 -10.45 7.13
C ARG A 13 -0.78 -10.29 5.62
N LEU A 14 -0.24 -9.16 5.20
CA LEU A 14 0.02 -8.86 3.80
C LEU A 14 1.35 -9.53 3.41
N TYR A 15 1.27 -10.43 2.43
CA TYR A 15 2.39 -11.23 1.95
C TYR A 15 2.67 -10.97 0.47
N ALA A 16 3.95 -11.00 0.10
CA ALA A 16 4.37 -11.15 -1.29
C ALA A 16 4.26 -12.63 -1.68
N GLU A 17 3.05 -13.05 -2.03
CA GLU A 17 2.71 -14.39 -2.49
C GLU A 17 1.65 -14.30 -3.59
N ASP A 18 1.49 -15.36 -4.38
CA ASP A 18 0.51 -15.40 -5.47
C ASP A 18 -0.64 -16.39 -5.16
N PRO A 19 -1.78 -15.91 -4.61
CA PRO A 19 -2.96 -16.74 -4.37
C PRO A 19 -3.50 -17.47 -5.62
N MET A 20 -3.30 -16.92 -6.81
CA MET A 20 -3.73 -17.52 -8.09
C MET A 20 -2.92 -18.76 -8.46
N ARG A 21 -1.71 -18.87 -7.90
CA ARG A 21 -0.76 -19.94 -8.16
C ARG A 21 -0.51 -20.79 -6.91
N GLY A 22 -1.48 -20.86 -6.02
CA GLY A 22 -1.38 -21.67 -4.80
C GLY A 22 -0.49 -21.05 -3.72
N PHE A 23 -0.53 -19.72 -3.59
CA PHE A 23 0.20 -18.96 -2.57
C PHE A 23 1.72 -19.14 -2.66
N LEU A 24 2.25 -19.28 -3.88
CA LEU A 24 3.70 -19.33 -4.08
C LEU A 24 4.33 -17.99 -3.67
N PRO A 25 5.42 -18.00 -2.89
CA PRO A 25 6.17 -16.79 -2.56
C PRO A 25 6.58 -16.02 -3.82
N ALA A 26 6.47 -14.70 -3.75
CA ALA A 26 6.88 -13.78 -4.78
C ALA A 26 8.04 -12.92 -4.27
N THR A 27 9.06 -12.76 -5.10
CA THR A 27 10.24 -11.95 -4.78
C THR A 27 10.37 -10.76 -5.71
N GLY A 28 11.14 -9.77 -5.29
CA GLY A 28 11.46 -8.60 -6.09
C GLY A 28 11.22 -7.29 -5.35
N LYS A 29 11.28 -6.20 -6.11
CA LYS A 29 11.29 -4.84 -5.55
C LYS A 29 9.88 -4.32 -5.27
N ILE A 30 9.68 -3.78 -4.08
CA ILE A 30 8.52 -2.96 -3.74
C ILE A 30 8.69 -1.60 -4.41
N HIS A 31 7.85 -1.31 -5.39
CA HIS A 31 7.87 -0.03 -6.09
C HIS A 31 7.09 1.04 -5.34
N LYS A 32 5.97 0.65 -4.73
CA LYS A 32 5.17 1.53 -3.88
C LYS A 32 4.50 0.73 -2.77
N PHE A 33 4.59 1.20 -1.53
CA PHE A 33 3.78 0.75 -0.41
C PHE A 33 3.28 1.96 0.37
N ALA A 34 1.97 2.22 0.28
CA ALA A 34 1.29 3.25 1.04
C ALA A 34 0.07 2.60 1.73
N PRO A 35 0.21 2.20 3.00
CA PRO A 35 -0.89 1.61 3.74
C PRO A 35 -1.92 2.66 4.15
N SER A 36 -3.11 2.22 4.54
CA SER A 36 -4.17 3.10 5.03
C SER A 36 -3.74 3.88 6.28
N THR A 37 -4.10 5.16 6.32
CA THR A 37 -3.89 6.08 7.46
C THR A 37 -5.18 6.36 8.23
N ARG A 38 -6.24 5.55 8.02
CA ARG A 38 -7.52 5.74 8.69
C ARG A 38 -7.39 5.65 10.22
N PRO A 39 -8.17 6.44 10.98
CA PRO A 39 -8.28 6.25 12.42
C PRO A 39 -8.69 4.81 12.77
N GLY A 40 -8.07 4.24 13.79
CA GLY A 40 -8.29 2.85 14.20
C GLY A 40 -7.53 1.81 13.38
N VAL A 41 -6.69 2.23 12.43
CA VAL A 41 -5.77 1.36 11.68
C VAL A 41 -4.35 1.52 12.21
N ARG A 42 -3.68 0.39 12.48
CA ARG A 42 -2.26 0.29 12.80
C ARG A 42 -1.59 -0.61 11.78
N VAL A 43 -0.41 -0.19 11.31
CA VAL A 43 0.35 -0.96 10.33
C VAL A 43 1.74 -1.19 10.89
N ASP A 44 2.11 -2.45 11.05
CA ASP A 44 3.45 -2.86 11.42
C ASP A 44 4.15 -3.40 10.16
N ALA A 45 5.06 -2.61 9.59
CA ALA A 45 5.79 -2.95 8.37
C ALA A 45 7.31 -2.80 8.56
N GLY A 46 8.07 -3.74 7.99
CA GLY A 46 9.54 -3.70 7.97
C GLY A 46 10.11 -3.28 6.62
N ILE A 47 9.26 -2.86 5.69
CA ILE A 47 9.62 -2.50 4.32
C ILE A 47 9.18 -1.07 3.97
N THR A 48 9.81 -0.49 2.96
CA THR A 48 9.51 0.83 2.42
C THR A 48 9.58 0.83 0.89
N ASP A 49 9.22 1.94 0.26
CA ASP A 49 9.41 2.13 -1.19
C ASP A 49 10.87 1.84 -1.57
N GLY A 50 11.06 0.90 -2.49
CA GLY A 50 12.36 0.47 -2.96
C GLY A 50 12.97 -0.74 -2.24
N SER A 51 12.38 -1.23 -1.15
CA SER A 51 12.81 -2.48 -0.49
C SER A 51 12.71 -3.69 -1.42
N GLU A 52 13.55 -4.70 -1.17
CA GLU A 52 13.57 -5.94 -1.94
C GLU A 52 13.08 -7.11 -1.09
N ILE A 53 12.11 -7.86 -1.61
CA ILE A 53 11.64 -9.11 -1.02
C ILE A 53 12.55 -10.24 -1.49
N SER A 54 13.31 -10.79 -0.55
CA SER A 54 14.28 -11.87 -0.81
C SER A 54 13.63 -13.26 -0.79
N ILE A 55 14.34 -14.26 -1.33
CA ILE A 55 13.98 -15.68 -1.20
C ILE A 55 14.30 -16.29 0.17
N TYR A 56 15.13 -15.61 0.98
CA TYR A 56 15.76 -16.22 2.15
C TYR A 56 14.90 -16.19 3.41
N TYR A 57 13.86 -15.36 3.43
CA TYR A 57 13.02 -15.11 4.59
C TYR A 57 11.54 -15.18 4.22
N ASP A 58 10.70 -15.17 5.25
CA ASP A 58 9.25 -15.06 5.10
C ASP A 58 8.88 -13.81 4.28
N PRO A 59 8.09 -13.90 3.20
CA PRO A 59 7.80 -12.78 2.29
C PRO A 59 6.75 -11.81 2.88
N MET A 60 6.72 -11.65 4.20
CA MET A 60 5.77 -10.77 4.89
C MET A 60 6.11 -9.31 4.61
N ILE A 61 5.13 -8.58 4.09
CA ILE A 61 5.23 -7.15 3.78
C ILE A 61 4.84 -6.35 5.02
N ALA A 62 3.66 -6.62 5.57
CA ALA A 62 3.12 -5.88 6.71
C ALA A 62 2.06 -6.68 7.46
N LYS A 63 1.87 -6.34 8.72
CA LYS A 63 0.63 -6.63 9.45
C LYS A 63 -0.24 -5.39 9.40
N ILE A 64 -1.48 -5.55 8.95
CA ILE A 64 -2.48 -4.50 9.01
C ILE A 64 -3.45 -4.90 10.09
N ILE A 65 -3.54 -4.07 11.12
CA ILE A 65 -4.37 -4.29 12.29
C ILE A 65 -5.40 -3.18 12.34
N VAL A 66 -6.65 -3.54 12.58
CA VAL A 66 -7.69 -2.56 12.90
C VAL A 66 -8.25 -2.82 14.28
N HIS A 67 -8.65 -1.77 14.97
CA HIS A 67 -9.45 -1.83 16.18
C HIS A 67 -10.66 -0.92 16.03
N HIS A 68 -11.82 -1.44 16.41
CA HIS A 68 -13.07 -0.67 16.42
C HIS A 68 -13.73 -0.81 17.80
N PRO A 69 -14.19 0.29 18.43
CA PRO A 69 -14.80 0.24 19.77
C PRO A 69 -16.17 -0.43 19.79
N GLY A 70 -16.84 -0.52 18.63
CA GLY A 70 -18.12 -1.22 18.46
C GLY A 70 -17.99 -2.74 18.34
N ASP A 71 -18.79 -3.32 17.45
CA ASP A 71 -18.84 -4.77 17.26
C ASP A 71 -17.80 -5.30 16.24
N ARG A 72 -17.74 -6.62 16.10
CA ARG A 72 -16.87 -7.31 15.14
C ARG A 72 -17.18 -6.93 13.69
N SER A 73 -18.45 -6.71 13.35
CA SER A 73 -18.85 -6.36 11.98
C SER A 73 -18.26 -5.00 11.58
N ALA A 74 -18.28 -4.03 12.50
CA ALA A 74 -17.67 -2.73 12.31
C ALA A 74 -16.13 -2.82 12.17
N ALA A 75 -15.48 -3.72 12.92
CA ALA A 75 -14.05 -4.00 12.73
C ALA A 75 -13.75 -4.64 11.35
N VAL A 76 -14.61 -5.55 10.87
CA VAL A 76 -14.50 -6.11 9.50
C VAL A 76 -14.65 -5.00 8.46
N ASP A 77 -15.66 -4.15 8.61
CA ASP A 77 -15.92 -3.06 7.66
C ASP A 77 -14.77 -2.03 7.66
N LEU A 78 -14.16 -1.74 8.82
CA LEU A 78 -12.95 -0.93 8.92
C LEU A 78 -11.75 -1.60 8.25
N MET A 79 -11.53 -2.90 8.47
CA MET A 79 -10.44 -3.63 7.79
C MET A 79 -10.62 -3.61 6.27
N ARG A 80 -11.85 -3.80 5.77
CA ARG A 80 -12.13 -3.73 4.33
C ARG A 80 -11.79 -2.36 3.75
N GLN A 81 -12.13 -1.28 4.45
CA GLN A 81 -11.75 0.08 4.05
C GLN A 81 -10.23 0.29 4.11
N ALA A 82 -9.56 -0.23 5.14
CA ALA A 82 -8.11 -0.13 5.27
C ALA A 82 -7.39 -0.86 4.14
N LEU A 83 -7.85 -2.07 3.77
CA LEU A 83 -7.29 -2.80 2.64
C LEU A 83 -7.60 -2.13 1.31
N HIS A 84 -8.78 -1.54 1.13
CA HIS A 84 -9.11 -0.78 -0.07
C HIS A 84 -8.18 0.42 -0.27
N ASP A 85 -7.90 1.17 0.79
CA ASP A 85 -7.04 2.36 0.73
C ASP A 85 -5.54 2.03 0.68
N THR A 86 -5.16 0.79 0.96
CA THR A 86 -3.77 0.35 0.89
C THR A 86 -3.34 0.21 -0.57
N VAL A 87 -2.29 0.95 -0.94
CA VAL A 87 -1.62 0.85 -2.23
C VAL A 87 -0.37 -0.01 -2.08
N LEU A 88 -0.28 -1.06 -2.87
CA LEU A 88 0.89 -1.92 -2.97
C LEU A 88 1.19 -2.19 -4.45
N PHE A 89 2.36 -1.76 -4.90
CA PHE A 89 2.88 -2.02 -6.24
C PHE A 89 4.26 -2.66 -6.12
N GLY A 90 4.44 -3.83 -6.76
CA GLY A 90 5.60 -4.69 -6.57
C GLY A 90 5.28 -6.13 -7.01
N PRO A 91 5.90 -7.14 -6.37
CA PRO A 91 5.62 -8.55 -6.64
C PRO A 91 4.14 -8.90 -6.45
N ALA A 92 3.75 -10.08 -6.97
CA ALA A 92 2.46 -10.67 -6.66
C ALA A 92 2.27 -10.73 -5.13
N ASN A 93 1.05 -10.45 -4.68
CA ASN A 93 0.74 -10.35 -3.27
C ASN A 93 -0.70 -10.80 -2.99
N ASN A 94 -1.01 -11.02 -1.71
CA ASN A 94 -2.31 -11.52 -1.28
C ASN A 94 -3.35 -10.43 -0.97
N LEU A 95 -3.10 -9.16 -1.29
CA LEU A 95 -3.99 -8.05 -0.90
C LEU A 95 -5.44 -8.25 -1.35
N ASP A 96 -5.63 -8.62 -2.63
CA ASP A 96 -6.97 -8.86 -3.17
C ASP A 96 -7.63 -10.10 -2.55
N PHE A 97 -6.85 -11.14 -2.28
CA PHE A 97 -7.35 -12.33 -1.60
C PHE A 97 -7.87 -11.99 -0.19
N LEU A 98 -7.14 -11.17 0.56
CA LEU A 98 -7.57 -10.69 1.87
C LEU A 98 -8.88 -9.89 1.78
N ARG A 99 -9.03 -9.04 0.76
CA ARG A 99 -10.27 -8.28 0.52
C ARG A 99 -11.46 -9.22 0.27
N ASP A 100 -11.27 -10.27 -0.54
CA ASP A 100 -12.30 -11.24 -0.86
C ASP A 100 -12.69 -12.11 0.35
N VAL A 101 -11.72 -12.55 1.16
CA VAL A 101 -11.98 -13.28 2.41
C VAL A 101 -12.84 -12.44 3.37
N LEU A 102 -12.49 -11.17 3.57
CA LEU A 102 -13.25 -10.27 4.46
C LEU A 102 -14.63 -9.91 3.90
N ALA A 103 -14.81 -9.99 2.58
CA ALA A 103 -16.10 -9.78 1.93
C ALA A 103 -17.02 -11.01 2.03
N HIS A 104 -16.47 -12.20 2.30
CA HIS A 104 -17.25 -13.44 2.34
C HIS A 104 -18.25 -13.46 3.51
N LYS A 105 -19.50 -13.83 3.21
CA LYS A 105 -20.62 -13.82 4.17
C LYS A 105 -20.37 -14.65 5.44
N GLU A 106 -19.76 -15.82 5.30
CA GLU A 106 -19.49 -16.71 6.44
C GLU A 106 -18.36 -16.15 7.33
N PHE A 107 -17.37 -15.46 6.74
CA PHE A 107 -16.34 -14.77 7.51
C PHE A 107 -16.96 -13.62 8.30
N ARG A 108 -17.81 -12.80 7.66
CA ARG A 108 -18.51 -11.69 8.32
C ARG A 108 -19.42 -12.18 9.45
N ALA A 109 -20.12 -13.29 9.23
CA ALA A 109 -20.97 -13.91 10.24
C ALA A 109 -20.20 -14.61 11.38
N GLY A 110 -18.87 -14.76 11.26
CA GLY A 110 -18.06 -15.47 12.25
C GLY A 110 -18.24 -16.99 12.24
N ARG A 111 -18.80 -17.55 11.16
CA ARG A 111 -19.08 -18.98 10.98
C ARG A 111 -18.06 -19.60 10.04
N PHE A 112 -16.84 -19.78 10.52
CA PHE A 112 -15.76 -20.37 9.72
C PHE A 112 -14.92 -21.30 10.58
N THR A 113 -14.29 -22.27 9.93
CA THR A 113 -13.37 -23.21 10.56
C THR A 113 -11.98 -23.05 9.95
N THR A 114 -11.03 -23.87 10.39
CA THR A 114 -9.71 -23.96 9.75
C THR A 114 -9.76 -24.42 8.29
N HIS A 115 -10.87 -25.01 7.84
CA HIS A 115 -11.07 -25.44 6.45
C HIS A 115 -11.66 -24.36 5.55
N PHE A 116 -11.99 -23.18 6.09
CA PHE A 116 -12.71 -22.12 5.39
C PHE A 116 -12.12 -21.76 4.01
N ILE A 117 -10.79 -21.61 3.92
CA ILE A 117 -10.13 -21.28 2.66
C ILE A 117 -10.27 -22.44 1.65
N ALA A 118 -10.06 -23.68 2.09
CA ALA A 118 -10.20 -24.85 1.23
C ALA A 118 -11.65 -25.05 0.75
N GLU A 119 -12.64 -24.75 1.61
CA GLU A 119 -14.06 -24.92 1.31
C GLU A 119 -14.61 -23.81 0.40
N HIS A 120 -14.19 -22.56 0.61
CA HIS A 120 -14.77 -21.39 -0.09
C HIS A 120 -13.89 -20.82 -1.20
N PHE A 121 -12.58 -21.10 -1.17
CA PHE A 121 -11.61 -20.64 -2.15
C PHE A 121 -10.73 -21.78 -2.71
N PRO A 122 -11.29 -22.92 -3.15
CA PRO A 122 -10.52 -24.07 -3.64
C PRO A 122 -9.73 -23.76 -4.92
N THR A 123 -10.13 -22.76 -5.68
CA THR A 123 -9.39 -22.23 -6.83
C THR A 123 -9.60 -20.73 -6.88
N TYR A 124 -8.71 -19.98 -6.24
CA TYR A 124 -8.83 -18.54 -6.20
C TYR A 124 -8.57 -17.92 -7.59
N ARG A 125 -9.63 -17.25 -8.10
CA ARG A 125 -9.78 -16.39 -9.29
C ARG A 125 -9.16 -14.99 -9.28
N GLY A 126 -9.21 -14.39 -8.08
CA GLY A 126 -9.40 -12.94 -7.97
C GLY A 126 -10.63 -12.43 -8.74
N ALA A 127 -10.94 -11.15 -8.54
CA ALA A 127 -11.87 -10.46 -9.43
C ALA A 127 -11.25 -10.38 -10.83
N GLN A 128 -11.93 -10.93 -11.84
CA GLN A 128 -11.53 -10.76 -13.23
C GLN A 128 -11.89 -9.33 -13.66
N VAL A 129 -10.94 -8.41 -13.52
CA VAL A 129 -11.06 -7.09 -14.13
C VAL A 129 -10.68 -7.28 -15.59
N THR A 130 -11.65 -7.10 -16.49
CA THR A 130 -11.40 -6.90 -17.92
C THR A 130 -11.54 -5.40 -18.18
N PRO A 131 -10.46 -4.61 -18.05
CA PRO A 131 -10.56 -3.18 -18.30
C PRO A 131 -10.88 -2.98 -19.78
N ASP A 132 -11.78 -2.04 -20.09
CA ASP A 132 -12.01 -1.64 -21.48
C ASP A 132 -10.68 -1.08 -22.03
N LEU A 133 -10.26 -1.56 -23.21
CA LEU A 133 -9.05 -1.04 -23.88
C LEU A 133 -9.09 0.47 -24.04
N ARG A 134 -10.28 1.07 -24.20
CA ARG A 134 -10.45 2.53 -24.26
C ARG A 134 -10.17 3.20 -22.92
N GLU A 135 -10.48 2.54 -21.82
CA GLU A 135 -10.22 3.02 -20.47
C GLU A 135 -8.72 2.98 -20.15
N ILE A 136 -8.04 1.89 -20.51
CA ILE A 136 -6.57 1.80 -20.44
C ILE A 136 -5.91 2.90 -21.28
N ALA A 137 -6.37 3.09 -22.53
CA ALA A 137 -5.84 4.12 -23.42
C ALA A 137 -6.04 5.54 -22.85
N ARG A 138 -7.20 5.82 -22.23
CA ARG A 138 -7.48 7.12 -21.59
C ARG A 138 -6.59 7.36 -20.36
N LEU A 139 -6.44 6.38 -19.48
CA LEU A 139 -5.58 6.48 -18.29
C LEU A 139 -4.11 6.66 -18.69
N SER A 140 -3.65 5.90 -19.69
CA SER A 140 -2.28 5.99 -20.23
C SER A 140 -2.02 7.34 -20.89
N ALA A 141 -2.94 7.81 -21.75
CA ALA A 141 -2.83 9.11 -22.39
C ALA A 141 -2.84 10.25 -21.36
N GLY A 142 -3.70 10.18 -20.34
CA GLY A 142 -3.72 11.14 -19.24
C GLY A 142 -2.38 11.17 -18.48
N LEU A 143 -1.82 10.01 -18.15
CA LEU A 143 -0.51 9.92 -17.50
C LEU A 143 0.63 10.50 -18.36
N VAL A 144 0.65 10.20 -19.66
CA VAL A 144 1.64 10.73 -20.61
C VAL A 144 1.50 12.23 -20.79
N PHE A 145 0.27 12.75 -20.91
CA PHE A 145 0.03 14.18 -21.04
C PHE A 145 0.45 14.94 -19.77
N PHE A 146 0.12 14.39 -18.60
CA PHE A 146 0.47 14.96 -17.31
C PHE A 146 1.99 14.92 -17.06
N HIS A 147 2.66 13.79 -17.31
CA HIS A 147 4.12 13.68 -17.18
C HIS A 147 4.90 14.42 -18.27
N GLY A 148 4.33 14.53 -19.48
CA GLY A 148 4.90 15.32 -20.58
C GLY A 148 4.88 16.81 -20.28
N GLY A 149 3.79 17.31 -19.69
CA GLY A 149 3.69 18.70 -19.23
C GLY A 149 4.63 19.02 -18.07
N SER A 150 4.77 18.12 -17.10
CA SER A 150 5.71 18.30 -15.98
C SER A 150 7.18 18.36 -16.40
N ARG A 151 7.58 17.59 -17.43
CA ARG A 151 8.95 17.64 -17.96
C ARG A 151 9.27 18.94 -18.67
N LEU A 152 8.33 19.49 -19.44
CA LEU A 152 8.50 20.78 -20.12
C LEU A 152 8.61 21.93 -19.11
N HIS A 153 7.74 21.96 -18.09
CA HIS A 153 7.80 22.97 -17.04
C HIS A 153 9.07 22.88 -16.18
N GLU A 154 9.56 21.68 -15.88
CA GLU A 154 10.81 21.48 -15.11
C GLU A 154 12.06 21.83 -15.94
N GLU A 155 12.05 21.55 -17.26
CA GLU A 155 13.12 21.97 -18.17
C GLU A 155 13.16 23.50 -18.35
N ASP A 156 12.01 24.15 -18.45
CA ASP A 156 11.90 25.60 -18.55
C ASP A 156 12.32 26.28 -17.24
N ARG A 157 11.93 25.74 -16.08
CA ARG A 157 12.39 26.18 -14.76
C ARG A 157 13.91 26.07 -14.61
N ARG A 158 14.49 24.91 -14.99
CA ARG A 158 15.95 24.70 -14.98
C ARG A 158 16.71 25.60 -15.96
N LYS A 159 16.13 25.91 -17.13
CA LYS A 159 16.70 26.88 -18.08
C LYS A 159 16.67 28.29 -17.51
N GLN A 160 15.58 28.70 -16.87
CA GLN A 160 15.44 30.00 -16.22
C GLN A 160 16.38 30.13 -15.01
N GLU A 161 16.51 29.09 -14.17
CA GLU A 161 17.45 29.06 -13.05
C GLU A 161 18.91 29.15 -13.54
N ARG A 162 19.29 28.42 -14.60
CA ARG A 162 20.63 28.52 -15.22
C ARG A 162 20.90 29.90 -15.82
N GLN A 163 19.90 30.53 -16.43
CA GLN A 163 20.02 31.90 -16.95
C GLN A 163 20.12 32.94 -15.83
N ALA A 164 19.39 32.76 -14.73
CA ALA A 164 19.46 33.62 -13.54
C ALA A 164 20.83 33.49 -12.83
N VAL A 165 21.38 32.28 -12.71
CA VAL A 165 22.74 32.05 -12.17
C VAL A 165 23.81 32.63 -13.09
N ALA A 166 23.63 32.59 -14.41
CA ALA A 166 24.56 33.21 -15.36
C ALA A 166 24.47 34.76 -15.39
N ALA A 167 23.31 35.33 -15.06
CA ALA A 167 23.08 36.78 -15.00
C ALA A 167 23.47 37.40 -13.65
N GLY A 168 23.39 36.63 -12.56
CA GLY A 168 23.82 37.02 -11.22
C GLY A 168 25.29 36.68 -10.99
N GLY A 169 26.20 37.55 -11.45
CA GLY A 169 27.60 37.47 -11.05
C GLY A 169 27.75 37.74 -9.55
N GLY A 170 27.96 36.70 -8.74
CA GLY A 170 28.30 36.86 -7.32
C GLY A 170 27.94 35.66 -6.45
N ASP A 171 28.91 34.79 -6.23
CA ASP A 171 29.24 34.05 -5.01
C ASP A 171 28.11 33.73 -4.00
N LEU A 172 27.40 32.60 -4.17
CA LEU A 172 26.76 31.85 -3.07
C LEU A 172 26.64 30.36 -3.45
N ALA A 173 27.60 29.55 -3.01
CA ALA A 173 27.52 28.09 -3.11
C ALA A 173 26.50 27.54 -2.08
N PRO A 174 25.65 26.54 -2.42
CA PRO A 174 24.54 26.10 -1.57
C PRO A 174 24.94 25.19 -0.40
N TRP A 175 26.23 24.98 -0.18
CA TRP A 175 26.77 24.01 0.78
C TRP A 175 27.02 24.58 2.18
N PHE A 176 26.57 25.82 2.45
CA PHE A 176 26.83 26.53 3.70
C PHE A 176 25.65 26.58 4.69
N ASP A 177 24.53 25.89 4.41
CA ASP A 177 23.39 25.85 5.33
C ASP A 177 23.30 24.46 6.01
N LEU A 178 23.74 24.39 7.27
CA LEU A 178 23.80 23.17 8.10
C LEU A 178 22.78 23.19 9.25
N GLU A 179 21.69 23.95 9.15
CA GLU A 179 20.61 23.92 10.13
C GLU A 179 19.37 23.22 9.56
N GLY A 180 19.35 21.89 9.67
CA GLY A 180 18.24 21.07 9.20
C GLY A 180 18.17 19.71 9.90
N PHE A 181 18.25 19.72 11.24
CA PHE A 181 17.97 18.54 12.06
C PHE A 181 16.98 18.92 13.17
N GLU A 182 15.69 18.69 12.94
CA GLU A 182 14.67 18.76 14.00
C GLU A 182 14.35 17.35 14.50
N LEU A 183 14.66 17.12 15.78
CA LEU A 183 14.16 16.00 16.57
C LEU A 183 12.73 16.31 17.01
N TRP A 184 11.87 15.29 16.95
CA TRP A 184 10.50 15.27 17.42
C TRP A 184 10.35 15.93 18.81
N SER A 185 9.39 16.83 18.97
CA SER A 185 8.91 17.32 20.26
C SER A 185 7.66 16.57 20.69
N ASP A 186 7.57 16.34 22.01
CA ASP A 186 6.67 15.43 22.74
C ASP A 186 5.16 15.63 22.51
#